data_AF-A0A183KNY3-F1
#
_entry.id   AF-A0A183KNY3-F1
#
_cell.length_a   1.000
_cell.length_b   1.000
_cell.length_c   1.000
_cell.angle_alpha   90.00
_cell.angle_beta   90.00
_cell.angle_gamma   90.00
#
_symmetry.space_group_name_H-M   'P 1'
#
loop_
_entity.id
_entity.type
_entity.pdbx_description
1 polymer ?
#
loop_
_entity_poly.entity_id
_entity_poly.type
_entity_poly.pdbx_seq_one_letter_code
_entity_poly.pdbx_strand_id
1 'polypeptide(L)'
;MVPFTPGQIENPTLQRFYSLLEALALNRETQSEVVDHTLPKFGAIKRRASEEITAFKECFNLNNENIFKKPRPTQSTCNQEAKCCLSEIECKEAVQSDSLHKYTIPVLRETIKSLGLKISASKKSDIIQKIMNHFSKN
;
A
#
# COMPACT_ATOMS: atom_id res chain seq x y z
N MET A 1 8.12 -11.73 -32.59
CA MET A 1 8.46 -12.16 -31.21
C MET A 1 9.73 -11.44 -30.80
N VAL A 2 9.87 -10.95 -29.56
CA VAL A 2 11.16 -10.39 -29.11
C VAL A 2 12.05 -11.58 -28.72
N PRO A 3 13.23 -11.77 -29.36
CA PRO A 3 14.12 -12.85 -29.00
C PRO A 3 14.65 -12.66 -27.57
N PHE A 4 14.75 -13.75 -26.82
CA PHE A 4 15.27 -13.75 -25.47
C PHE A 4 16.66 -14.40 -25.44
N THR A 5 17.63 -13.71 -24.82
CA THR A 5 18.96 -14.24 -24.57
C THR A 5 19.29 -14.12 -23.07
N PRO A 6 19.87 -15.15 -22.42
CA PRO A 6 20.17 -15.12 -20.97
C PRO A 6 21.04 -13.97 -20.48
N GLY A 7 21.86 -13.35 -21.34
CA GLY A 7 22.71 -12.20 -21.03
C GLY A 7 22.13 -10.83 -21.44
N GLN A 8 20.83 -10.76 -21.77
CA GLN A 8 20.22 -9.54 -22.33
C GLN A 8 19.93 -8.45 -21.30
N ILE A 9 19.75 -8.81 -20.03
CA ILE A 9 19.41 -7.88 -18.95
C ILE A 9 20.42 -8.05 -17.83
N GLU A 10 21.09 -6.97 -17.49
CA GLU A 10 22.10 -6.92 -16.43
C GLU A 10 21.47 -6.58 -15.08
N ASN A 11 22.18 -6.89 -13.99
CA ASN A 11 21.73 -6.54 -12.64
C ASN A 11 22.01 -5.05 -12.35
N PRO A 12 20.97 -4.21 -12.15
CA PRO A 12 21.15 -2.77 -11.97
C PRO A 12 21.88 -2.41 -10.67
N THR A 13 21.74 -3.21 -9.62
CA THR A 13 22.43 -2.98 -8.33
C THR A 13 23.93 -3.18 -8.49
N LEU A 14 24.34 -4.26 -9.17
CA LEU A 14 25.75 -4.52 -9.45
C LEU A 14 26.33 -3.47 -10.38
N GLN A 15 25.61 -3.09 -11.43
CA GLN A 15 26.06 -2.04 -12.35
C GLN A 15 26.30 -0.71 -11.63
N ARG A 16 25.39 -0.31 -10.72
CA ARG A 16 25.58 0.89 -9.89
C ARG A 16 26.78 0.76 -8.95
N PHE A 17 26.96 -0.39 -8.30
CA PHE A 17 28.08 -0.61 -7.39
C PHE A 17 29.43 -0.48 -8.11
N TYR A 18 29.60 -1.13 -9.25
CA TYR A 18 30.85 -1.08 -9.99
C TYR A 18 31.09 0.29 -10.65
N SER A 19 30.03 0.98 -11.10
CA SER A 19 30.13 2.37 -11.58
C SER A 19 30.65 3.32 -10.49
N LEU A 20 30.15 3.16 -9.25
CA LEU A 20 30.64 3.92 -8.09
C LEU A 20 32.09 3.58 -7.76
N LEU A 21 32.43 2.29 -7.72
CA LEU A 21 33.79 1.82 -7.44
C LEU A 21 34.80 2.36 -8.47
N GLU A 22 34.44 2.34 -9.75
CA GLU A 22 35.24 2.90 -10.84
C GLU A 22 35.45 4.40 -10.64
N ALA A 23 34.39 5.15 -10.32
CA ALA A 23 34.48 6.59 -10.10
C ALA A 23 35.44 6.93 -8.95
N LEU A 24 35.38 6.18 -7.85
CA LEU A 24 36.30 6.33 -6.73
C LEU A 24 37.74 5.99 -7.12
N ALA A 25 37.96 4.90 -7.86
CA ALA A 25 39.29 4.48 -8.30
C ALA A 25 39.94 5.49 -9.25
N LEU A 26 39.13 6.15 -10.09
CA LEU A 26 39.59 7.16 -11.06
C LEU A 26 39.53 8.60 -10.53
N ASN A 27 39.19 8.81 -9.26
CA ASN A 27 38.97 10.13 -8.65
C ASN A 27 38.01 11.02 -9.46
N ARG A 28 36.94 10.43 -10.04
CA ARG A 28 35.87 11.19 -10.70
C ARG A 28 34.93 11.77 -9.64
N GLU A 29 34.50 13.01 -9.85
CA GLU A 29 33.54 13.69 -8.96
C GLU A 29 32.13 13.07 -9.00
N THR A 30 31.78 12.44 -10.12
CA THR A 30 30.46 11.83 -10.34
C THR A 30 30.58 10.42 -10.92
N GLN A 31 29.62 9.55 -10.57
CA GLN A 31 29.50 8.20 -11.12
C GLN A 31 28.84 8.20 -12.50
N SER A 32 29.10 7.16 -13.31
CA SER A 32 28.43 6.99 -14.60
C SER A 32 26.94 6.70 -14.43
N GLU A 33 26.11 7.26 -15.31
CA GLU A 33 24.69 6.96 -15.36
C GLU A 33 24.46 5.51 -15.80
N VAL A 34 23.75 4.75 -14.97
CA VAL A 34 23.41 3.34 -15.23
C VAL A 34 21.92 3.25 -15.50
N VAL A 35 21.56 2.82 -16.71
CA VAL A 35 20.16 2.63 -17.12
C VAL A 35 19.66 1.28 -16.63
N ASP A 36 18.47 1.28 -16.01
CA ASP A 36 17.83 0.05 -15.56
C ASP A 36 17.06 -0.63 -16.71
N HIS A 37 17.61 -1.72 -17.22
CA HIS A 37 17.01 -2.53 -18.27
C HIS A 37 16.00 -3.56 -17.75
N THR A 38 15.83 -3.70 -16.44
CA THR A 38 14.80 -4.57 -15.84
C THR A 38 13.41 -3.94 -15.93
N LEU A 39 13.35 -2.61 -16.08
CA LEU A 39 12.08 -1.89 -16.17
C LEU A 39 11.44 -2.04 -17.56
N PRO A 40 10.14 -2.39 -17.64
CA PRO A 40 9.43 -2.44 -18.90
C PRO A 40 9.43 -1.09 -19.62
N LYS A 41 9.56 -1.11 -20.94
CA LYS A 41 9.44 0.09 -21.79
C LYS A 41 7.98 0.51 -21.95
N PHE A 42 7.38 1.04 -20.89
CA PHE A 42 5.94 1.39 -20.83
C PHE A 42 5.47 2.26 -22.00
N GLY A 43 6.28 3.24 -22.44
CA GLY A 43 5.94 4.09 -23.59
C GLY A 43 5.82 3.29 -24.89
N ALA A 44 6.77 2.40 -25.16
CA ALA A 44 6.74 1.55 -26.36
C ALA A 44 5.60 0.52 -26.30
N ILE A 45 5.36 -0.07 -25.13
CA ILE A 45 4.27 -1.03 -24.90
C ILE A 45 2.92 -0.34 -25.11
N LYS A 46 2.70 0.82 -24.47
CA LYS A 46 1.46 1.59 -24.59
C LYS A 46 1.19 1.97 -26.04
N ARG A 47 2.21 2.45 -26.77
CA ARG A 47 2.06 2.82 -28.18
C ARG A 47 1.69 1.63 -29.07
N ARG A 48 2.23 0.44 -28.79
CA ARG A 48 2.03 -0.75 -29.62
C ARG A 48 0.74 -1.50 -29.31
N ALA A 49 0.32 -1.52 -28.05
CA ALA A 49 -0.76 -2.37 -27.56
C ALA A 49 -1.95 -1.58 -26.98
N SER A 50 -2.07 -0.28 -27.24
CA SER A 50 -3.12 0.57 -26.65
C SER A 50 -4.54 0.10 -26.97
N GLU A 51 -4.79 -0.28 -28.22
CA GLU A 51 -6.10 -0.72 -28.70
C GLU A 51 -6.46 -2.06 -28.08
N GLU A 52 -5.53 -3.02 -28.13
CA GLU A 52 -5.72 -4.36 -27.54
C GLU A 52 -5.91 -4.33 -26.03
N ILE A 53 -5.17 -3.46 -25.33
CA ILE A 53 -5.35 -3.26 -23.88
C ILE A 53 -6.75 -2.72 -23.58
N THR A 54 -7.28 -1.85 -24.44
CA THR A 54 -8.62 -1.27 -24.26
C THR A 54 -9.70 -2.32 -24.56
N ALA A 55 -9.60 -3.02 -25.69
CA ALA A 55 -10.50 -4.09 -26.08
C ALA A 55 -10.53 -5.20 -25.01
N PHE A 56 -9.36 -5.59 -24.49
CA PHE A 56 -9.27 -6.57 -23.39
C PHE A 56 -9.98 -6.06 -22.13
N LYS A 57 -9.80 -4.79 -21.75
CA LYS A 57 -10.49 -4.22 -20.58
C LYS A 57 -12.02 -4.23 -20.74
N GLU A 58 -12.51 -3.97 -21.94
CA GLU A 58 -13.95 -3.98 -22.25
C GLU A 58 -14.51 -5.41 -22.21
N CYS A 59 -13.85 -6.38 -22.84
CA CYS A 59 -14.29 -7.77 -22.82
C CYS A 59 -14.43 -8.37 -21.41
N PHE A 60 -13.56 -7.94 -20.48
CA PHE A 60 -13.55 -8.45 -19.11
C PHE A 60 -14.19 -7.50 -18.08
N ASN A 61 -14.85 -6.42 -18.52
CA ASN A 61 -15.49 -5.40 -17.67
C ASN A 61 -14.56 -4.84 -16.57
N LEU A 62 -13.25 -4.76 -16.84
CA LEU A 62 -12.21 -4.32 -15.90
C LEU A 62 -12.24 -2.81 -15.57
N ASN A 63 -13.21 -2.08 -16.14
CA ASN A 63 -13.36 -0.63 -15.96
C ASN A 63 -13.91 -0.24 -14.58
N ASN A 64 -14.60 -1.16 -13.89
CA ASN A 64 -15.26 -0.90 -12.59
C ASN A 64 -14.54 -1.53 -11.38
N GLU A 65 -13.55 -2.38 -11.61
CA GLU A 65 -12.70 -2.87 -10.53
C GLU A 65 -11.91 -1.69 -9.99
N ASN A 66 -12.01 -1.43 -8.69
CA ASN A 66 -11.12 -0.51 -7.98
C ASN A 66 -9.71 -1.09 -8.09
N ILE A 67 -9.04 -0.83 -9.22
CA ILE A 67 -7.66 -1.24 -9.47
C ILE A 67 -6.89 -0.65 -8.30
N PHE A 68 -6.44 -1.54 -7.42
CA PHE A 68 -5.61 -1.23 -6.26
C PHE A 68 -4.71 -0.06 -6.63
N LYS A 69 -4.94 1.09 -6.00
CA LYS A 69 -4.11 2.29 -6.16
C LYS A 69 -2.69 1.84 -5.82
N LYS A 70 -1.92 1.43 -6.82
CA LYS A 70 -0.53 1.05 -6.62
C LYS A 70 0.14 2.30 -6.04
N PRO A 71 0.76 2.22 -4.86
CA PRO A 71 1.50 3.36 -4.36
C PRO A 71 2.55 3.69 -5.41
N ARG A 72 2.48 4.92 -5.92
CA ARG A 72 3.54 5.52 -6.73
C ARG A 72 4.85 5.27 -5.97
N PRO A 73 5.95 4.85 -6.61
CA PRO A 73 7.26 4.85 -5.95
C PRO A 73 7.65 6.31 -5.79
N THR A 74 7.11 6.93 -4.74
CA THR A 74 7.48 8.25 -4.27
C THR A 74 8.68 8.02 -3.39
N GLN A 75 9.77 8.69 -3.73
CA GLN A 75 10.92 8.82 -2.86
C GLN A 75 10.44 9.18 -1.44
N SER A 76 10.96 8.45 -0.48
CA SER A 76 10.84 8.60 0.97
C SER A 76 10.16 9.87 1.47
N THR A 77 8.90 9.75 1.87
CA THR A 77 8.36 10.46 3.05
C THR A 77 7.33 9.57 3.72
N CYS A 78 7.67 9.17 4.95
CA CYS A 78 6.77 8.61 5.94
C CYS A 78 5.55 9.53 6.10
N ASN A 79 4.36 9.01 5.79
CA ASN A 79 3.12 9.32 6.49
C ASN A 79 2.13 8.18 6.21
N GLN A 80 2.17 7.19 7.08
CA GLN A 80 1.11 6.18 7.16
C GLN A 80 -0.13 6.88 7.72
N GLU A 81 -1.08 7.18 6.86
CA GLU A 81 -2.45 7.42 7.29
C GLU A 81 -3.03 6.07 7.73
N ALA A 82 -2.80 5.74 9.00
CA ALA A 82 -3.47 4.65 9.65
C ALA A 82 -4.98 4.92 9.59
N LYS A 83 -5.73 4.00 8.98
CA LYS A 83 -7.20 3.98 9.02
C LYS A 83 -7.61 3.98 10.50
N CYS A 84 -8.10 5.12 10.98
CA CYS A 84 -8.26 5.38 12.41
C CYS A 84 -9.64 4.97 12.98
N CYS A 85 -10.58 4.59 12.13
CA CYS A 85 -11.94 4.23 12.52
C CYS A 85 -12.29 2.81 12.10
N LEU A 86 -12.77 1.99 13.04
CA LEU A 86 -13.55 0.80 12.70
C LEU A 86 -14.96 1.26 12.31
N SER A 87 -15.45 0.73 11.19
CA SER A 87 -16.82 0.98 10.75
C SER A 87 -17.82 0.34 11.71
N GLU A 88 -19.07 0.83 11.76
CA GLU A 88 -20.14 0.31 12.63
C GLU A 88 -20.37 -1.20 12.44
N ILE A 89 -20.18 -1.69 11.22
CA ILE A 89 -20.31 -3.12 10.85
C ILE A 89 -19.16 -3.93 11.47
N GLU A 90 -17.93 -3.43 11.36
CA GLU A 90 -16.73 -4.05 11.93
C GLU A 90 -16.77 -4.06 13.47
N CYS A 91 -17.37 -3.04 14.09
CA CYS A 91 -17.63 -3.01 15.52
C CYS A 91 -18.64 -4.08 15.97
N LYS A 92 -19.73 -4.32 15.21
CA LYS A 92 -20.70 -5.37 15.52
C LYS A 92 -20.07 -6.77 15.46
N GLU A 93 -19.28 -7.04 14.42
CA GLU A 93 -18.56 -8.31 14.25
C GLU A 93 -17.52 -8.53 15.35
N ALA A 94 -16.81 -7.47 15.74
CA ALA A 94 -15.83 -7.53 16.81
C ALA A 94 -16.47 -7.83 18.18
N VAL A 95 -17.68 -7.32 18.45
CA VAL A 95 -18.46 -7.61 19.65
C VAL A 95 -18.95 -9.07 19.66
N GLN A 96 -19.45 -9.57 18.52
CA GLN A 96 -19.85 -10.97 18.40
C GLN A 96 -18.68 -11.94 18.56
N SER A 97 -17.49 -11.55 18.12
CA SER A 97 -16.28 -12.39 18.15
C SER A 97 -15.45 -12.23 19.42
N ASP A 98 -15.92 -11.46 20.41
CA ASP A 98 -15.22 -11.09 21.65
C ASP A 98 -13.76 -10.62 21.44
N SER A 99 -13.49 -9.95 20.31
CA SER A 99 -12.14 -9.60 19.87
C SER A 99 -11.73 -8.16 20.19
N LEU A 100 -12.58 -7.42 20.93
CA LEU A 100 -12.37 -6.02 21.29
C LEU A 100 -11.08 -5.78 22.09
N HIS A 101 -10.59 -6.79 22.80
CA HIS A 101 -9.34 -6.74 23.57
C HIS A 101 -8.09 -6.59 22.67
N LYS A 102 -8.16 -7.00 21.39
CA LYS A 102 -7.05 -6.94 20.43
C LYS A 102 -6.83 -5.54 19.87
N TYR A 103 -7.87 -4.71 19.88
CA TYR A 103 -7.77 -3.33 19.38
C TYR A 103 -7.04 -2.41 20.36
N THR A 104 -6.36 -1.41 19.80
CA THR A 104 -5.62 -0.42 20.56
C THR A 104 -6.58 0.61 21.16
N ILE A 105 -6.25 1.14 22.35
CA ILE A 105 -7.03 2.16 23.05
C ILE A 105 -7.40 3.38 22.16
N PRO A 106 -6.52 3.92 21.28
CA PRO A 106 -6.90 5.01 20.39
C PRO A 106 -8.07 4.65 19.45
N VAL A 107 -8.03 3.46 18.84
CA VAL A 107 -9.09 2.97 17.95
C VAL A 107 -10.41 2.84 18.71
N LEU A 108 -10.38 2.27 19.92
CA LEU A 108 -11.58 2.11 20.77
C LEU A 108 -12.16 3.45 21.27
N ARG A 109 -11.32 4.47 21.46
CA ARG A 109 -11.79 5.82 21.83
C ARG A 109 -12.45 6.53 20.65
N GLU A 110 -11.93 6.31 19.46
CA GLU A 110 -12.46 6.91 18.25
C GLU A 110 -13.77 6.28 17.82
N THR A 111 -13.93 4.96 17.95
CA THR A 111 -15.22 4.29 17.75
C THR A 111 -16.28 4.83 18.70
N ILE A 112 -15.98 5.02 19.99
CA ILE A 112 -16.90 5.66 20.94
C ILE A 112 -17.31 7.09 20.50
N LYS A 113 -16.37 7.87 19.92
CA LYS A 113 -16.68 9.19 19.37
C LYS A 113 -17.60 9.08 18.14
N SER A 114 -17.32 8.15 17.23
CA SER A 114 -18.15 7.89 16.04
C SER A 114 -19.56 7.42 16.42
N LEU A 115 -19.69 6.65 17.50
CA LEU A 115 -20.98 6.23 18.07
C LEU A 115 -21.68 7.34 18.88
N GLY A 116 -21.11 8.54 18.99
CA GLY A 116 -21.71 9.67 19.71
C GLY A 116 -21.77 9.51 21.24
N LEU A 117 -21.02 8.57 21.81
CA LEU A 117 -21.02 8.29 23.25
C LEU A 117 -19.96 9.14 23.98
N LYS A 118 -20.32 9.69 25.15
CA LYS A 118 -19.36 10.45 25.98
C LYS A 118 -18.22 9.54 26.47
N ILE A 119 -16.97 9.93 26.21
CA ILE A 119 -15.78 9.22 26.71
C ILE A 119 -15.69 9.48 28.21
N SER A 120 -16.15 8.53 29.02
CA SER A 120 -16.15 8.67 30.48
C SER A 120 -15.06 7.85 31.18
N ALA A 121 -14.37 6.97 30.45
CA ALA A 121 -13.53 5.94 31.06
C ALA A 121 -12.07 6.05 30.62
N SER A 122 -11.17 5.97 31.61
CA SER A 122 -9.71 5.98 31.39
C SER A 122 -9.13 4.59 31.13
N LYS A 123 -9.75 3.54 31.69
CA LYS A 123 -9.28 2.14 31.60
C LYS A 123 -9.80 1.43 30.35
N LYS A 124 -8.96 0.58 29.73
CA LYS A 124 -9.27 -0.18 28.51
C LYS A 124 -10.48 -1.12 28.70
N SER A 125 -10.59 -1.77 29.86
CA SER A 125 -11.71 -2.66 30.22
C SER A 125 -13.06 -1.93 30.13
N ASP A 126 -13.13 -0.73 30.70
CA ASP A 126 -14.37 0.04 30.83
C ASP A 126 -14.83 0.57 29.47
N ILE A 127 -13.87 0.91 28.59
CA ILE A 127 -14.12 1.29 27.20
C ILE A 127 -14.74 0.12 26.42
N ILE A 128 -14.19 -1.09 26.58
CA ILE A 128 -14.70 -2.32 25.93
C ILE A 128 -16.12 -2.63 26.43
N GLN A 129 -16.33 -2.61 27.75
CA GLN A 129 -17.64 -2.85 28.37
C GLN A 129 -18.69 -1.84 27.90
N LYS A 130 -18.32 -0.57 27.71
CA LYS A 130 -19.24 0.45 27.20
C LYS A 130 -19.67 0.18 25.75
N ILE A 131 -18.74 -0.27 24.90
CA ILE A 131 -19.05 -0.64 23.51
C ILE A 131 -19.95 -1.88 23.49
N MET A 132 -19.63 -2.90 24.27
CA MET A 132 -20.43 -4.12 24.38
C MET A 132 -21.87 -3.84 24.86
N ASN A 133 -22.04 -2.99 25.88
CA ASN A 133 -23.37 -2.60 26.37
C ASN A 133 -24.20 -1.81 25.34
N HIS A 134 -23.57 -1.00 24.49
CA HIS A 134 -24.29 -0.28 23.43
C HIS A 134 -24.85 -1.24 22.39
N PHE A 135 -24.07 -2.25 21.99
CA PHE A 135 -24.48 -3.23 20.99
C PHE A 135 -25.32 -4.39 21.54
N SER A 136 -25.39 -4.57 22.87
CA SER A 136 -26.31 -5.52 23.51
C SER A 136 -27.68 -4.91 23.83
N LYS A 137 -27.80 -3.58 23.83
CA LYS A 137 -29.04 -2.87 24.17
C LYS A 137 -29.82 -2.37 22.93
N ASN A 138 -29.20 -2.43 21.75
CA ASN A 138 -29.80 -2.29 20.42
C ASN A 138 -29.89 -3.66 19.75
#